data_AF-A0A7I8ISD9-F1
#
_entry.id   AF-A0A7I8ISD9-F1
#
_cell.length_a   1.000
_cell.length_b   1.000
_cell.length_c   1.000
_cell.angle_alpha   90.00
_cell.angle_beta   90.00
_cell.angle_gamma   90.00
#
_symmetry.space_group_name_H-M   'P 1'
#
loop_
_entity.id
_entity.type
_entity.pdbx_description
1 polymer ?
#
loop_
_entity_poly.entity_id
_entity_poly.type
_entity_poly.pdbx_seq_one_letter_code
_entity_poly.pdbx_strand_id
1 'polypeptide(L)' 'MPCVSTTGKGPNGKTITGLLYRYTAAEVSIVCVCHGSFFSPAEFVKHAGGTEMEAANPLRHITVVPF' A
#
# COMPACT_ATOMS: atom_id res chain seq x y z
N MET A 1 -1.05 3.41 -15.08
CA MET A 1 -1.31 3.37 -13.63
C MET A 1 0.02 3.14 -12.93
N PRO A 2 0.49 4.06 -12.07
CA PRO A 2 1.77 3.92 -11.36
C PRO A 2 1.83 2.65 -10.54
N CYS A 3 2.99 1.98 -10.55
CA CYS A 3 3.29 0.90 -9.61
C CYS A 3 3.67 1.47 -8.26
N VAL A 4 3.22 0.82 -7.20
CA VAL A 4 3.58 1.14 -5.82
C VAL A 4 4.07 -0.10 -5.10
N SER A 5 4.91 0.11 -4.09
CA SER A 5 5.41 -0.93 -3.21
C SER A 5 5.36 -0.47 -1.76
N THR A 6 5.15 -1.41 -0.83
CA THR A 6 5.29 -1.16 0.60
C THR A 6 5.88 -2.39 1.28
N THR A 7 6.62 -2.16 2.37
CA THR A 7 7.21 -3.21 3.20
C THR A 7 6.73 -3.02 4.63
N GLY A 8 5.95 -3.97 5.15
CA GLY A 8 5.55 -3.94 6.55
C GLY A 8 6.72 -4.23 7.48
N LYS A 9 6.80 -3.54 8.62
CA LYS A 9 7.86 -3.74 9.64
C LYS A 9 7.41 -4.56 10.86
N GLY A 10 6.18 -5.07 10.86
CA GLY A 10 5.68 -5.92 11.94
C GLY A 10 6.23 -7.36 11.90
N PRO A 11 5.83 -8.22 12.87
CA PRO A 11 6.32 -9.59 12.99
C PRO A 11 6.11 -10.48 11.75
N ASN A 12 5.11 -10.15 10.93
CA ASN A 12 4.79 -10.83 9.66
C ASN A 12 5.02 -9.91 8.45
N GLY A 13 5.92 -8.94 8.60
CA GLY A 13 6.24 -7.94 7.60
C GLY A 13 6.74 -8.57 6.30
N LYS A 14 6.16 -8.16 5.18
CA LYS A 14 6.56 -8.56 3.83
C LYS A 14 6.53 -7.36 2.90
N THR A 15 7.26 -7.46 1.80
CA THR A 15 7.14 -6.50 0.70
C THR A 15 6.03 -6.96 -0.23
N ILE A 16 5.10 -6.07 -0.54
CA ILE A 16 4.04 -6.28 -1.52
C ILE A 16 4.02 -5.14 -2.53
N THR A 17 3.51 -5.45 -3.72
CA THR A 17 3.35 -4.49 -4.80
C THR A 17 1.87 -4.29 -5.14
N GLY A 18 1.56 -3.11 -5.66
CA GLY A 18 0.22 -2.73 -6.07
C GLY A 18 0.26 -1.75 -7.22
N LEU A 19 -0.91 -1.48 -7.79
CA LEU A 19 -1.10 -0.43 -8.78
C LEU A 19 -1.99 0.65 -8.19
N LEU A 20 -1.60 1.91 -8.35
CA LEU A 20 -2.47 3.03 -8.03
C LEU A 20 -3.64 3.03 -9.03
N TYR A 21 -4.83 2.69 -8.54
CA TYR A 21 -6.03 2.53 -9.38
C TYR A 21 -6.86 3.81 -9.45
N ARG A 22 -7.16 4.40 -8.29
CA ARG A 22 -7.90 5.67 -8.17
C ARG A 22 -7.10 6.64 -7.32
N TYR A 23 -6.97 7.87 -7.80
CA TYR A 23 -6.30 8.96 -7.09
C TYR A 23 -7.04 10.27 -7.39
N THR A 24 -7.87 10.68 -6.45
CA THR A 24 -8.60 11.95 -6.49
C THR A 24 -8.34 12.72 -5.20
N ALA A 25 -8.81 13.97 -5.12
CA ALA A 25 -8.74 14.74 -3.89
C ALA A 25 -9.50 14.08 -2.71
N ALA A 26 -10.46 13.19 -3.00
CA ALA A 26 -11.31 12.55 -1.99
C ALA A 26 -10.96 11.09 -1.69
N GLU A 27 -10.36 10.37 -2.65
CA GLU A 27 -10.18 8.92 -2.57
C GLU A 27 -8.88 8.46 -3.23
N VAL A 28 -8.16 7.58 -2.53
CA VAL A 28 -7.02 6.83 -3.06
C VAL A 28 -7.28 5.34 -2.89
N SER A 29 -7.15 4.57 -3.97
CA SER A 29 -7.30 3.12 -3.97
C SER A 29 -6.14 2.45 -4.69
N ILE A 30 -5.61 1.41 -4.05
CA ILE A 30 -4.49 0.59 -4.53
C ILE A 30 -5.01 -0.82 -4.76
N VAL A 31 -4.81 -1.37 -5.95
CA VAL A 31 -5.05 -2.80 -6.18
C VAL A 31 -3.77 -3.57 -5.90
N CYS A 32 -3.81 -4.53 -4.96
CA CYS A 32 -2.66 -5.41 -4.72
C CYS A 32 -2.51 -6.40 -5.86
N VAL A 33 -1.29 -6.57 -6.39
CA VAL A 33 -1.04 -7.56 -7.45
C VAL A 33 -1.00 -8.99 -6.91
N CYS A 34 -0.96 -9.16 -5.59
CA CYS A 34 -0.94 -10.45 -4.92
C CYS A 34 -2.20 -11.30 -5.18
N HIS A 35 -3.39 -10.68 -5.15
CA HIS A 35 -4.68 -11.36 -5.37
C HIS A 35 -5.77 -10.42 -5.92
N GLY A 36 -5.42 -9.24 -6.42
CA GLY A 36 -6.35 -8.33 -7.12
C GLY A 36 -7.33 -7.57 -6.22
N SER A 37 -7.13 -7.60 -4.91
CA SER A 37 -8.00 -6.89 -3.96
C SER A 37 -7.67 -5.40 -3.90
N PHE A 38 -8.70 -4.57 -3.75
CA PHE A 38 -8.57 -3.12 -3.56
C PHE A 38 -8.36 -2.80 -2.08
N PHE A 39 -7.48 -1.84 -1.82
CA PHE A 39 -7.14 -1.38 -0.50
C PHE A 39 -7.05 0.15 -0.50
N SER A 40 -7.47 0.77 0.61
CA SER A 40 -6.99 2.11 0.96
C SER A 40 -5.47 2.07 1.24
N PRO A 41 -4.77 3.22 1.25
CA PRO A 41 -3.36 3.26 1.61
C PRO A 41 -3.04 2.62 2.97
N ALA A 42 -3.90 2.84 3.98
CA ALA A 42 -3.72 2.27 5.31
C ALA A 42 -3.89 0.74 5.31
N GLU A 43 -4.91 0.23 4.64
CA GLU A 43 -5.11 -1.21 4.52
C GLU A 43 -4.00 -1.89 3.72
N PHE A 44 -3.45 -1.22 2.71
CA PHE A 44 -2.32 -1.74 1.93
C PHE A 44 -1.07 -1.92 2.81
N VAL A 45 -0.77 -0.94 3.69
CA VAL A 45 0.32 -1.05 4.67
C VAL A 45 0.06 -2.18 5.67
N LYS A 46 -1.16 -2.31 6.20
CA LYS A 46 -1.53 -3.42 7.11
C LYS A 46 -1.44 -4.78 6.41
N HIS A 47 -1.83 -4.85 5.14
CA HIS A 47 -1.76 -6.07 4.34
C HIS A 47 -0.32 -6.56 4.14
N ALA A 48 0.64 -5.63 4.12
CA ALA A 48 2.06 -5.92 4.10
C ALA A 48 2.61 -6.38 5.47
N GLY A 49 1.77 -6.48 6.50
CA GLY A 49 2.19 -6.74 7.88
C GLY A 49 2.71 -5.51 8.61
N GLY A 50 2.37 -4.30 8.15
CA GLY A 50 2.67 -3.05 8.84
C GLY A 50 1.87 -2.89 10.14
N THR A 51 2.43 -2.12 11.07
CA THR A 51 1.79 -1.86 12.37
C THR A 51 0.68 -0.79 12.26
N GLU A 52 -0.18 -0.68 13.28
CA GLU A 52 -1.18 0.39 13.35
C GLU A 52 -0.54 1.78 13.29
N MET A 53 0.63 1.95 13.89
CA MET A 53 1.39 3.20 13.87
C MET A 53 1.85 3.58 12.46
N GLU A 54 2.27 2.61 11.64
CA GLU A 54 2.64 2.85 10.23
C GLU A 54 1.41 3.13 9.37
N ALA A 55 0.30 2.43 9.63
CA ALA A 55 -0.96 2.63 8.93
C ALA A 55 -1.62 3.99 9.21
N ALA A 56 -1.26 4.65 10.33
CA ALA A 56 -1.72 6.01 10.64
C ALA A 56 -1.14 7.08 9.70
N ASN A 57 0.00 6.81 9.05
CA ASN A 57 0.59 7.71 8.04
C ASN A 57 1.08 6.95 6.80
N PRO A 58 0.16 6.29 6.07
CA PRO A 58 0.50 5.23 5.14
C PRO A 58 1.31 5.72 3.93
N LEU A 59 1.12 6.98 3.51
CA LEU A 59 1.81 7.56 2.36
C LEU A 59 3.32 7.68 2.57
N ARG A 60 3.81 7.71 3.82
CA ARG A 60 5.26 7.69 4.10
C ARG A 60 5.89 6.30 3.97
N HIS A 61 5.06 5.27 3.89
CA HIS A 61 5.47 3.87 3.84
C HIS A 61 5.21 3.24 2.46
N ILE A 62 4.64 4.00 1.53
CA ILE A 62 4.33 3.56 0.17
C ILE A 62 5.24 4.31 -0.80
N THR A 63 5.99 3.57 -1.59
CA THR A 63 6.91 4.12 -2.59
C THR A 63 6.33 3.91 -3.97
N VAL A 64 6.27 4.96 -4.78
CA VAL A 64 5.99 4.84 -6.22
C VAL A 64 7.23 4.28 -6.89
N VAL A 65 7.09 3.19 -7.65
CA VAL A 65 8.18 2.53 -8.36
C VAL A 65 8.27 3.14 -9.76
N PRO A 66 9.34 3.87 -10.10
CA PRO A 66 9.57 4.32 -11.46
C PRO A 66 9.94 3.11 -12.34
N PHE A 67 9.40 3.11 -13.55
CA PHE A 67 9.86 2.25 -14.64
C PHE A 67 10.82 3.03 -15.54
#